data_AF-A0A7V7D6I3-F1
#
_entry.id   AF-A0A7V7D6I3-F1
#
_cell.length_a   1.000
_cell.length_b   1.000
_cell.length_c   1.000
_cell.angle_alpha   90.00
_cell.angle_beta   90.00
_cell.angle_gamma   90.00
#
_symmetry.space_group_name_H-M   'P 1'
#
loop_
_entity.id
_entity.type
_entity.pdbx_description
1 polymer ?
#
loop_
_entity_poly.entity_id
_entity_poly.type
_entity_poly.pdbx_seq_one_letter_code
_entity_poly.pdbx_strand_id
1 'polypeptide(L)'
;MREAHKNDTEANKGLIEQKPVTSKWAKISFVCGISVWAIFVVGVIVAGLLTIPEAVTSWRGAKTISTGFVVILVISTISLSSFAFIIGVISLVIIKVKEGVVKGTGLAVAGILSSLLYLVITITILAIGTAEARLLAHKEVCRLNLSELRKAMLVYANNHDGKYPRPDKWCDLLVQGGYVTEEQLVCPGGGKDRSHYAINPNAEPNSPPDMVLLFETNEGWNQFGGPELLNTENHKTHIRGYFQILFNNGRVRFLWTDQLSELKWKVEENE
;
A
#
# COMPACT_ATOMS: atom_id res chain seq x y z
N MET A 1 56.39 37.06 -48.79
CA MET A 1 54.92 36.90 -48.71
C MET A 1 54.41 35.50 -49.10
N ARG A 2 55.04 34.75 -50.03
CA ARG A 2 54.60 33.36 -50.35
C ARG A 2 54.87 32.32 -49.25
N GLU A 3 55.91 32.48 -48.43
CA GLU A 3 56.23 31.51 -47.37
C GLU A 3 55.27 31.61 -46.16
N ALA A 4 54.78 32.81 -45.82
CA ALA A 4 53.81 32.99 -44.73
C ALA A 4 52.49 32.25 -45.03
N HIS A 5 52.03 32.25 -46.28
CA HIS A 5 50.79 31.60 -46.68
C HIS A 5 50.88 30.05 -46.69
N LYS A 6 52.09 29.49 -46.77
CA LYS A 6 52.32 28.04 -46.75
C LYS A 6 52.30 27.48 -45.32
N ASN A 7 52.83 28.23 -44.35
CA ASN A 7 52.81 27.83 -42.94
C ASN A 7 51.39 27.80 -42.34
N ASP A 8 50.52 28.74 -42.73
CA ASP A 8 49.12 28.74 -42.26
C ASP A 8 48.33 27.53 -42.80
N THR A 9 48.73 26.99 -43.95
CA THR A 9 48.04 25.84 -44.56
C THR A 9 48.46 24.51 -43.91
N GLU A 10 49.72 24.38 -43.47
CA GLU A 10 50.20 23.19 -42.75
C GLU A 10 49.77 23.19 -41.26
N ALA A 11 49.73 24.36 -40.61
CA ALA A 11 49.20 24.50 -39.26
C ALA A 11 47.71 24.10 -39.17
N ASN A 12 46.93 24.38 -40.22
CA ASN A 12 45.52 23.99 -40.28
C ASN A 12 45.31 22.50 -40.62
N LYS A 13 46.24 21.85 -41.34
CA LYS A 13 46.14 20.41 -41.64
C LYS A 13 46.29 19.53 -40.40
N GLY A 14 47.05 19.96 -39.39
CA GLY A 14 47.20 19.24 -38.12
C GLY A 14 45.96 19.29 -37.21
N LEU A 15 45.05 20.24 -37.43
CA LEU A 15 43.85 20.45 -36.62
C LEU A 15 42.64 19.62 -37.08
N ILE A 16 42.69 19.00 -38.27
CA ILE A 16 41.49 18.47 -38.94
C ILE A 16 41.27 16.96 -38.74
N GLU A 17 42.22 16.21 -38.17
CA GLU A 17 42.10 14.75 -38.06
C GLU A 17 42.14 14.21 -36.62
N GLN A 18 41.63 14.96 -35.65
CA GLN A 18 41.38 14.36 -34.33
C GLN A 18 40.18 13.41 -34.42
N LYS A 19 40.46 12.10 -34.31
CA LYS A 19 39.42 11.07 -34.24
C LYS A 19 38.46 11.41 -33.08
N PRO A 20 37.15 11.42 -33.33
CA PRO A 20 36.17 11.80 -32.32
C PRO A 20 36.25 10.87 -31.11
N VAL A 21 36.40 11.45 -29.93
CA VAL A 21 36.54 10.70 -28.68
C VAL A 21 35.16 10.47 -28.06
N THR A 22 34.88 9.25 -27.60
CA THR A 22 33.62 8.96 -26.88
C THR A 22 33.60 9.69 -25.53
N SER A 23 32.48 10.35 -25.20
CA SER A 23 32.30 11.00 -23.90
C SER A 23 32.47 10.01 -22.74
N LYS A 24 33.42 10.28 -21.83
CA LYS A 24 33.58 9.50 -20.59
C LYS A 24 32.33 9.57 -19.73
N TRP A 25 31.66 10.73 -19.70
CA TRP A 25 30.41 10.95 -18.97
C TRP A 25 29.25 10.10 -19.50
N ALA A 26 29.15 9.94 -20.82
CA ALA A 26 28.13 9.09 -21.42
C ALA A 26 28.33 7.60 -21.06
N LYS A 27 29.58 7.12 -21.01
CA LYS A 27 29.90 5.77 -20.52
C LYS A 27 29.57 5.60 -19.04
N ILE A 28 29.91 6.58 -18.21
CA ILE A 28 29.61 6.56 -16.77
C ILE A 28 28.09 6.50 -16.56
N SER A 29 27.31 7.36 -17.21
CA SER A 29 25.84 7.34 -17.11
C SER A 29 25.26 5.97 -17.51
N PHE A 30 25.72 5.39 -18.62
CA PHE A 30 25.28 4.07 -19.07
C PHE A 30 25.60 2.95 -18.08
N VAL A 31 26.85 2.90 -17.57
CA VAL A 31 27.27 1.89 -16.59
C VAL A 31 26.51 2.06 -15.28
N CYS A 32 26.36 3.29 -14.77
CA CYS A 32 25.56 3.56 -13.58
C CYS A 32 24.12 3.08 -13.76
N GLY A 33 23.50 3.34 -14.93
CA GLY A 33 22.15 2.86 -15.24
C GLY A 33 22.04 1.33 -15.16
N ILE A 34 22.95 0.59 -15.80
CA ILE A 34 22.94 -0.89 -15.77
C ILE A 34 23.18 -1.43 -14.34
N SER A 35 24.10 -0.83 -13.59
CA SER A 35 24.39 -1.27 -12.22
C SER A 35 23.17 -1.15 -11.30
N VAL A 36 22.33 -0.11 -11.47
CA VAL A 36 21.06 0.03 -10.72
C VAL A 36 20.14 -1.16 -10.98
N TRP A 37 20.01 -1.59 -12.25
CA TRP A 37 19.21 -2.75 -12.60
C TRP A 37 19.74 -4.04 -11.98
N ALA A 38 21.05 -4.27 -12.00
CA ALA A 38 21.65 -5.45 -11.40
C ALA A 38 21.39 -5.51 -9.88
N ILE A 39 21.61 -4.40 -9.17
CA ILE A 39 21.35 -4.30 -7.72
C ILE A 39 19.87 -4.53 -7.43
N PHE A 40 18.98 -3.93 -8.21
CA PHE A 40 17.54 -4.08 -8.03
C PHE A 40 17.09 -5.52 -8.24
N VAL A 41 17.52 -6.18 -9.32
CA VAL A 41 17.16 -7.57 -9.61
C VAL A 41 17.64 -8.50 -8.50
N VAL A 42 18.88 -8.36 -8.04
CA VAL A 42 19.41 -9.14 -6.91
C VAL A 42 18.60 -8.85 -5.64
N GLY A 43 18.31 -7.59 -5.36
CA GLY A 43 17.49 -7.18 -4.21
C GLY A 43 16.09 -7.79 -4.22
N VAL A 44 15.42 -7.81 -5.37
CA VAL A 44 14.11 -8.43 -5.55
C VAL A 44 14.17 -9.95 -5.36
N ILE A 45 15.19 -10.62 -5.91
CA ILE A 45 15.39 -12.06 -5.72
C ILE A 45 15.60 -12.39 -4.23
N VAL A 46 16.48 -11.64 -3.56
CA VAL A 46 16.73 -11.82 -2.12
C VAL A 46 15.47 -11.55 -1.31
N ALA A 47 14.74 -10.49 -1.60
CA ALA A 47 13.48 -10.19 -0.92
C ALA A 47 12.44 -11.30 -1.13
N GLY A 48 12.30 -11.82 -2.36
CA GLY A 48 11.41 -12.95 -2.67
C GLY A 48 11.78 -14.24 -1.94
N LEU A 49 13.08 -14.52 -1.77
CA LEU A 49 13.56 -15.64 -0.98
C LEU A 49 13.29 -15.44 0.52
N LEU A 50 13.30 -14.20 1.01
CA LEU A 50 12.96 -13.88 2.40
C LEU A 50 11.46 -13.87 2.69
N THR A 51 10.60 -13.80 1.67
CA THR A 51 9.13 -13.81 1.81
C THR A 51 8.49 -15.17 1.56
N ILE A 52 9.26 -16.25 1.44
CA ILE A 52 8.76 -17.63 1.28
C ILE A 52 7.74 -17.95 2.41
N PRO A 53 6.59 -18.59 2.09
CA PRO A 53 5.44 -18.68 2.99
C PRO A 53 5.74 -19.24 4.38
N GLU A 54 4.94 -18.79 5.35
CA GLU A 54 5.01 -19.07 6.79
C GLU A 54 5.11 -20.56 7.18
N ALA A 55 4.82 -21.48 6.26
CA ALA A 55 4.99 -22.92 6.47
C ALA A 55 6.44 -23.33 6.80
N VAL A 56 7.44 -22.47 6.53
CA VAL A 56 8.86 -22.79 6.70
C VAL A 56 9.55 -21.97 7.81
N THR A 57 8.99 -20.85 8.27
CA THR A 57 9.65 -19.99 9.26
C THR A 57 8.69 -19.47 10.33
N SER A 58 8.75 -20.04 11.54
CA SER A 58 7.96 -19.60 12.71
C SER A 58 8.47 -18.30 13.36
N TRP A 59 9.43 -17.62 12.72
CA TRP A 59 10.20 -16.55 13.34
C TRP A 59 9.60 -15.18 13.01
N ARG A 60 8.80 -14.64 13.94
CA ARG A 60 8.19 -13.29 13.81
C ARG A 60 9.21 -12.17 13.53
N GLY A 61 10.46 -12.32 13.96
CA GLY A 61 11.54 -11.35 13.72
C GLY A 61 12.01 -11.25 12.27
N ALA A 62 11.80 -12.29 11.45
CA ALA A 62 12.23 -12.31 10.06
C ALA A 62 11.47 -11.30 9.18
N LYS A 63 10.18 -11.06 9.49
CA LYS A 63 9.34 -10.13 8.73
C LYS A 63 9.79 -8.68 8.91
N THR A 64 10.06 -8.24 10.14
CA THR A 64 10.47 -6.85 10.42
C THR A 64 11.81 -6.49 9.78
N ILE A 65 12.76 -7.42 9.77
CA ILE A 65 14.07 -7.24 9.13
C ILE A 65 13.92 -7.15 7.60
N SER A 66 13.06 -7.98 7.02
CA SER A 66 12.78 -7.97 5.58
C SER A 66 12.21 -6.63 5.11
N THR A 67 11.20 -6.09 5.81
CA THR A 67 10.55 -4.84 5.40
C THR A 67 11.52 -3.64 5.44
N GLY A 68 12.34 -3.53 6.50
CA GLY A 68 13.32 -2.47 6.63
C GLY A 68 14.40 -2.52 5.53
N PHE A 69 14.86 -3.73 5.18
CA PHE A 69 15.83 -3.95 4.12
C PHE A 69 15.29 -3.53 2.75
N VAL A 70 14.04 -3.88 2.43
CA VAL A 70 13.39 -3.48 1.17
C VAL A 70 13.31 -1.96 1.05
N VAL A 71 12.93 -1.25 2.13
CA VAL A 71 12.87 0.22 2.12
C VAL A 71 14.24 0.85 1.84
N ILE A 72 15.30 0.38 2.51
CA ILE A 72 16.67 0.87 2.30
C ILE A 72 17.13 0.63 0.86
N LEU A 73 16.84 -0.55 0.30
CA LEU A 73 17.15 -0.86 -1.10
C LEU A 73 16.43 0.07 -2.08
N VAL A 74 15.15 0.35 -1.86
CA VAL A 74 14.37 1.27 -2.70
C VAL A 74 14.93 2.70 -2.64
N ILE A 75 15.26 3.22 -1.46
CA ILE A 75 15.85 4.56 -1.32
C ILE A 75 17.22 4.65 -2.01
N SER A 76 18.06 3.63 -1.81
CA SER A 76 19.40 3.58 -2.40
C SER A 76 19.35 3.56 -3.92
N THR A 77 18.42 2.79 -4.50
CA THR A 77 18.25 2.66 -5.95
C THR A 77 17.63 3.89 -6.60
N ILE A 78 16.67 4.57 -5.94
CA ILE A 78 16.14 5.86 -6.40
C ILE A 78 17.26 6.91 -6.45
N SER A 79 18.11 6.95 -5.42
CA SER A 79 19.24 7.88 -5.34
C SER A 79 20.23 7.67 -6.50
N LEU A 80 20.61 6.41 -6.76
CA LEU A 80 21.51 6.06 -7.86
C LEU A 80 20.90 6.33 -9.24
N SER A 81 19.61 6.05 -9.45
CA SER A 81 18.93 6.33 -10.72
C SER A 81 18.89 7.83 -11.02
N SER A 82 18.59 8.65 -10.00
CA SER A 82 18.58 10.10 -10.11
C SER A 82 19.96 10.65 -10.49
N PHE A 83 21.02 10.10 -9.89
CA PHE A 83 22.39 10.45 -10.24
C PHE A 83 22.74 10.10 -11.68
N ALA A 84 22.39 8.89 -12.14
CA ALA A 84 22.63 8.45 -13.52
C ALA A 84 21.89 9.32 -14.56
N PHE A 85 20.67 9.76 -14.23
CA PHE A 85 19.88 10.68 -15.04
C PHE A 85 20.57 12.04 -15.19
N ILE A 86 21.00 12.65 -14.08
CA ILE A 86 21.69 13.96 -14.09
C ILE A 86 22.97 13.89 -14.94
N ILE A 87 23.80 12.86 -14.78
CA ILE A 87 25.01 12.67 -15.60
C ILE A 87 24.66 12.48 -17.08
N GLY A 88 23.58 11.76 -17.38
CA GLY A 88 23.08 11.58 -18.74
C GLY A 88 22.74 12.92 -19.41
N VAL A 89 22.00 13.79 -18.71
CA VAL A 89 21.65 15.13 -19.21
C VAL A 89 22.90 16.00 -19.41
N ILE A 90 23.80 16.04 -18.44
CA ILE A 90 25.07 16.78 -18.55
C ILE A 90 25.88 16.29 -19.76
N SER A 91 25.90 14.98 -20.00
CA SER A 91 26.58 14.38 -21.16
C SER A 91 26.01 14.86 -22.49
N LEU A 92 24.68 14.96 -22.61
CA LEU A 92 24.03 15.47 -23.82
C LEU A 92 24.36 16.94 -24.07
N VAL A 93 24.38 17.77 -23.01
CA VAL A 93 24.77 19.19 -23.12
C VAL A 93 26.21 19.31 -23.60
N ILE A 94 27.15 18.56 -23.03
CA ILE A 94 28.57 18.60 -23.44
C ILE A 94 28.75 18.14 -24.90
N ILE A 95 28.05 17.08 -25.32
CA ILE A 95 28.11 16.59 -26.70
C ILE A 95 27.57 17.65 -27.67
N LYS A 96 26.48 18.33 -27.30
CA LYS A 96 25.89 19.40 -28.12
C LYS A 96 26.78 20.64 -28.19
N VAL A 97 27.50 21.00 -27.12
CA VAL A 97 28.42 22.16 -27.12
C VAL A 97 29.69 21.87 -27.94
N LYS A 98 30.14 20.62 -27.98
CA LYS A 98 31.39 20.20 -28.64
C LYS A 98 31.14 19.47 -29.96
N GLU A 99 30.25 20.00 -30.80
CA GLU A 99 29.83 19.37 -32.07
C GLU A 99 31.03 18.83 -32.86
N GLY A 100 30.93 17.58 -33.31
CA GLY A 100 31.98 16.89 -34.08
C GLY A 100 33.17 16.35 -33.27
N VAL A 101 33.48 16.91 -32.09
CA VAL A 101 34.65 16.51 -31.27
C VAL A 101 34.34 15.31 -30.37
N VAL A 102 33.13 15.26 -29.81
CA VAL A 102 32.73 14.25 -28.83
C VAL A 102 31.53 13.44 -29.34
N LYS A 103 31.67 12.10 -29.39
CA LYS A 103 30.58 11.17 -29.72
C LYS A 103 29.99 10.53 -28.46
N GLY A 104 28.78 9.99 -28.56
CA GLY A 104 28.17 9.22 -27.45
C GLY A 104 26.70 9.52 -27.17
N THR A 105 26.00 10.20 -28.08
CA THR A 105 24.58 10.55 -27.90
C THR A 105 23.71 9.34 -27.57
N GLY A 106 23.90 8.22 -28.29
CA GLY A 106 23.15 6.98 -28.04
C GLY A 106 23.37 6.42 -26.62
N LEU A 107 24.60 6.47 -26.09
CA LEU A 107 24.88 6.01 -24.72
C LEU A 107 24.22 6.92 -23.67
N ALA A 108 24.27 8.24 -23.86
CA ALA A 108 23.64 9.17 -22.94
C ALA A 108 22.10 9.04 -22.96
N VAL A 109 21.50 8.89 -24.15
CA VAL A 109 20.07 8.62 -24.30
C VAL A 109 19.68 7.29 -23.64
N ALA A 110 20.46 6.23 -23.86
CA ALA A 110 20.20 4.92 -23.23
C ALA A 110 20.26 4.99 -21.70
N GLY A 111 21.23 5.71 -21.13
CA GLY A 111 21.32 5.95 -19.68
C GLY A 111 20.08 6.67 -19.13
N ILE A 112 19.66 7.75 -19.80
CA ILE A 112 18.45 8.51 -19.40
C ILE A 112 17.19 7.65 -19.48
N LEU A 113 16.97 6.95 -20.60
CA LEU A 113 15.79 6.10 -20.79
C LEU A 113 15.75 4.96 -19.77
N SER A 114 16.90 4.37 -19.46
CA SER A 114 17.02 3.32 -18.44
C SER A 114 16.66 3.84 -17.04
N SER A 115 17.16 5.02 -16.65
CA SER A 115 16.81 5.65 -15.37
C SER A 115 15.31 5.98 -15.27
N LEU A 116 14.70 6.48 -16.34
CA LEU A 116 13.27 6.80 -16.38
C LEU A 116 12.40 5.53 -16.29
N LEU A 117 12.75 4.49 -17.06
CA LEU A 117 12.06 3.21 -17.02
C LEU A 117 12.10 2.60 -15.61
N TYR A 118 13.28 2.64 -14.99
CA TYR A 118 13.47 2.18 -13.61
C TYR A 118 12.56 2.93 -12.63
N LEU A 119 12.51 4.26 -12.72
CA LEU A 119 11.68 5.09 -11.85
C LEU A 119 10.18 4.73 -11.98
N VAL A 120 9.68 4.55 -13.21
CA VAL A 120 8.28 4.17 -13.47
C VAL A 120 7.97 2.80 -12.85
N ILE A 121 8.85 1.82 -13.01
CA ILE A 121 8.66 0.48 -12.43
C ILE A 121 8.63 0.54 -10.91
N THR A 122 9.58 1.25 -10.29
CA THR A 122 9.64 1.39 -8.82
C THR A 122 8.39 2.09 -8.28
N ILE A 123 7.94 3.17 -8.92
CA ILE A 123 6.69 3.85 -8.52
C ILE A 123 5.49 2.90 -8.64
N THR A 124 5.42 2.12 -9.72
CA THR A 124 4.32 1.16 -9.93
C THR A 124 4.29 0.08 -8.86
N ILE A 125 5.44 -0.50 -8.52
CA ILE A 125 5.55 -1.51 -7.45
C ILE A 125 5.16 -0.93 -6.10
N LEU A 126 5.65 0.27 -5.77
CA LEU A 126 5.30 0.96 -4.53
C LEU A 126 3.79 1.25 -4.47
N ALA A 127 3.18 1.71 -5.55
CA ALA A 127 1.76 1.98 -5.62
C ALA A 127 0.93 0.70 -5.35
N ILE A 128 1.26 -0.42 -6.00
CA ILE A 128 0.57 -1.70 -5.80
C ILE A 128 0.71 -2.18 -4.34
N GLY A 129 1.93 -2.20 -3.81
CA GLY A 129 2.17 -2.65 -2.43
C GLY A 129 1.43 -1.79 -1.38
N THR A 130 1.32 -0.48 -1.62
CA THR A 130 0.56 0.40 -0.71
C THR A 130 -0.94 0.15 -0.73
N ALA A 131 -1.51 -0.29 -1.86
CA ALA A 131 -2.94 -0.57 -1.96
C ALA A 131 -3.33 -1.81 -1.13
N GLU A 132 -2.57 -2.90 -1.23
CA GLU A 132 -2.80 -4.10 -0.42
C GLU A 132 -2.57 -3.84 1.07
N ALA A 133 -1.50 -3.12 1.41
CA ALA A 133 -1.22 -2.74 2.79
C ALA A 133 -2.35 -1.90 3.40
N ARG A 134 -2.94 -0.97 2.63
CA ARG A 134 -4.10 -0.19 3.08
C ARG A 134 -5.32 -1.08 3.32
N LEU A 135 -5.62 -2.01 2.41
CA LEU A 135 -6.74 -2.94 2.59
C LEU A 135 -6.58 -3.77 3.87
N LEU A 136 -5.38 -4.34 4.10
CA LEU A 136 -5.08 -5.10 5.31
C LEU A 136 -5.14 -4.23 6.58
N ALA A 137 -4.65 -3.00 6.50
CA ALA A 137 -4.72 -2.06 7.61
C ALA A 137 -6.18 -1.70 7.95
N HIS A 138 -7.00 -1.37 6.95
CA HIS A 138 -8.43 -1.07 7.14
C HIS A 138 -9.16 -2.26 7.75
N LYS A 139 -8.88 -3.47 7.27
CA LYS A 139 -9.40 -4.73 7.78
C LYS A 139 -9.15 -4.88 9.29
N GLU A 140 -7.90 -4.69 9.73
CA GLU A 140 -7.55 -4.80 11.15
C GLU A 140 -8.14 -3.67 12.01
N VAL A 141 -8.21 -2.44 11.48
CA VAL A 141 -8.84 -1.33 12.20
C VAL A 141 -10.33 -1.61 12.43
N CYS A 142 -11.07 -2.05 11.42
CA CYS A 142 -12.50 -2.35 11.59
C CYS A 142 -12.71 -3.56 12.54
N ARG A 143 -11.77 -4.52 12.58
CA ARG A 143 -11.78 -5.63 13.55
C ARG A 143 -11.56 -5.14 14.98
N LEU A 144 -10.60 -4.24 15.17
CA LEU A 144 -10.32 -3.63 16.47
C LEU A 144 -11.51 -2.79 16.94
N ASN A 145 -12.10 -1.98 16.05
CA ASN A 145 -13.31 -1.20 16.34
C ASN A 145 -14.44 -2.10 16.85
N LEU A 146 -14.77 -3.19 16.13
CA LEU A 146 -15.78 -4.16 16.60
C LEU A 146 -15.40 -4.80 17.94
N SER A 147 -14.12 -5.10 18.17
CA SER A 147 -13.66 -5.65 19.45
C SER A 147 -13.77 -4.64 20.60
N GLU A 148 -13.52 -3.35 20.36
CA GLU A 148 -13.71 -2.30 21.37
C GLU A 148 -15.20 -2.04 21.62
N LEU A 149 -16.01 -2.02 20.56
CA LEU A 149 -17.46 -1.93 20.68
C LEU A 149 -18.03 -3.08 21.50
N ARG A 150 -17.51 -4.31 21.36
CA ARG A 150 -17.90 -5.43 22.23
C ARG A 150 -17.69 -5.12 23.71
N LYS A 151 -16.52 -4.57 24.06
CA LYS A 151 -16.19 -4.22 25.45
C LYS A 151 -17.12 -3.11 25.93
N ALA A 152 -17.34 -2.09 25.12
CA ALA A 152 -18.28 -1.01 25.41
C ALA A 152 -19.70 -1.54 25.68
N MET A 153 -20.19 -2.47 24.85
CA MET A 153 -21.48 -3.13 25.04
C MET A 153 -21.57 -3.91 26.36
N LEU A 154 -20.49 -4.59 26.77
CA LEU A 154 -20.44 -5.30 28.06
C LEU A 154 -20.48 -4.35 29.25
N VAL A 155 -19.66 -3.28 29.20
CA VAL A 155 -19.63 -2.29 30.27
C VAL A 155 -20.97 -1.57 30.37
N TYR A 156 -21.56 -1.20 29.23
CA TYR A 156 -22.92 -0.66 29.18
C TYR A 156 -23.92 -1.62 29.83
N ALA A 157 -23.96 -2.88 29.42
CA ALA A 157 -24.91 -3.86 29.96
C ALA A 157 -24.73 -4.07 31.47
N ASN A 158 -23.49 -4.08 31.97
CA ASN A 158 -23.20 -4.16 33.39
C ASN A 158 -23.79 -2.97 34.19
N ASN A 159 -23.86 -1.79 33.57
CA ASN A 159 -24.40 -0.58 34.19
C ASN A 159 -25.91 -0.38 33.95
N HIS A 160 -26.52 -1.20 33.10
CA HIS A 160 -27.90 -1.06 32.63
C HIS A 160 -28.67 -2.38 32.72
N ASP A 161 -28.71 -2.97 33.92
CA ASP A 161 -29.52 -4.14 34.27
C ASP A 161 -29.34 -5.35 33.34
N GLY A 162 -28.12 -5.56 32.85
CA GLY A 162 -27.80 -6.67 31.96
C GLY A 162 -28.42 -6.55 30.57
N LYS A 163 -28.67 -5.32 30.08
CA LYS A 163 -29.23 -5.06 28.75
C LYS A 163 -28.27 -4.30 27.85
N TYR A 164 -28.19 -4.70 26.58
CA TYR A 164 -27.54 -3.89 25.57
C TYR A 164 -28.28 -2.55 25.34
N PRO A 165 -27.63 -1.55 24.73
CA PRO A 165 -28.27 -0.29 24.37
C PRO A 165 -29.50 -0.53 23.48
N ARG A 166 -30.46 0.40 23.56
CA ARG A 166 -31.61 0.38 22.66
C ARG A 166 -31.15 0.47 21.20
N PRO A 167 -31.62 -0.40 20.30
CA PRO A 167 -31.16 -0.42 18.91
C PRO A 167 -31.32 0.91 18.17
N ASP A 168 -32.38 1.68 18.43
CA ASP A 168 -32.64 2.97 17.78
C ASP A 168 -31.73 4.12 18.25
N LYS A 169 -30.90 3.90 19.29
CA LYS A 169 -30.06 4.93 19.93
C LYS A 169 -28.68 4.41 20.37
N TRP A 170 -28.25 3.26 19.88
CA TRP A 170 -27.10 2.56 20.45
C TRP A 170 -25.78 3.34 20.29
N CYS A 171 -25.53 3.98 19.15
CA CYS A 171 -24.36 4.83 18.94
C CYS A 171 -24.39 6.03 19.89
N ASP A 172 -25.54 6.72 19.98
CA ASP A 172 -25.71 7.88 20.86
C ASP A 172 -25.43 7.52 22.32
N LEU A 173 -26.00 6.41 22.80
CA LEU A 173 -25.86 5.97 24.17
C LEU A 173 -24.41 5.58 24.51
N LEU A 174 -23.71 4.93 23.58
CA LEU A 174 -22.30 4.58 23.80
C LEU A 174 -21.38 5.80 23.78
N VAL A 175 -21.61 6.77 22.89
CA VAL A 175 -20.79 7.99 22.80
C VAL A 175 -21.09 8.95 23.95
N GLN A 176 -22.36 9.22 24.24
CA GLN A 176 -22.75 10.12 25.35
C GLN A 176 -22.34 9.56 26.72
N GLY A 177 -22.35 8.23 26.86
CA GLY A 177 -21.86 7.55 28.06
C GLY A 177 -20.33 7.51 28.18
N GLY A 178 -19.59 8.00 27.18
CA GLY A 178 -18.12 7.96 27.16
C GLY A 178 -17.54 6.55 27.03
N TYR A 179 -18.33 5.59 26.55
CA TYR A 179 -17.87 4.21 26.37
C TYR A 179 -17.03 4.03 25.10
N VAL A 180 -17.31 4.84 24.07
CA VAL A 180 -16.55 4.91 22.81
C VAL A 180 -16.51 6.33 22.27
N THR A 181 -15.59 6.59 21.34
CA THR A 181 -15.58 7.81 20.52
C THR A 181 -16.25 7.57 19.15
N GLU A 182 -16.63 8.63 18.43
CA GLU A 182 -17.22 8.49 17.09
C GLU A 182 -16.26 7.81 16.11
N GLU A 183 -14.96 8.00 16.24
CA GLU A 183 -13.96 7.37 15.36
C GLU A 183 -13.97 5.85 15.46
N GLN A 184 -14.33 5.29 16.62
CA GLN A 184 -14.45 3.84 16.81
C GLN A 184 -15.71 3.26 16.14
N LEU A 185 -16.66 4.11 15.74
CA LEU A 185 -17.86 3.71 15.00
C LEU A 185 -17.66 3.76 13.48
N VAL A 186 -16.50 4.24 13.01
CA VAL A 186 -16.19 4.42 11.59
C VAL A 186 -15.25 3.33 11.09
N CYS A 187 -15.64 2.61 10.04
CA CYS A 187 -14.74 1.70 9.34
C CYS A 187 -13.98 2.48 8.25
N PRO A 188 -12.63 2.46 8.20
CA PRO A 188 -11.88 3.20 7.17
C PRO A 188 -12.11 2.73 5.73
N GLY A 189 -12.67 1.52 5.54
CA GLY A 189 -13.12 1.03 4.24
C GLY A 189 -14.51 1.55 3.83
N GLY A 190 -15.29 2.03 4.80
CA GLY A 190 -16.54 2.73 4.55
C GLY A 190 -16.29 4.19 4.19
N GLY A 191 -17.26 4.81 3.51
CA GLY A 191 -17.15 6.19 3.02
C GLY A 191 -17.07 7.25 4.12
N LYS A 192 -17.45 8.48 3.77
CA LYS A 192 -17.50 9.58 4.74
C LYS A 192 -18.84 9.58 5.47
N ASP A 193 -18.96 8.74 6.48
CA ASP A 193 -20.11 8.77 7.39
C ASP A 193 -19.72 8.56 8.85
N ARG A 194 -20.64 8.89 9.77
CA ARG A 194 -20.45 8.86 11.23
C ARG A 194 -20.44 7.45 11.81
N SER A 195 -21.08 6.48 11.16
CA SER A 195 -20.95 5.08 11.54
C SER A 195 -21.12 4.12 10.36
N HIS A 196 -20.44 2.98 10.45
CA HIS A 196 -20.44 1.92 9.46
C HIS A 196 -20.82 0.57 10.08
N TYR A 197 -21.47 0.59 11.23
CA TYR A 197 -21.89 -0.60 11.96
C TYR A 197 -23.38 -0.54 12.28
N ALA A 198 -24.00 -1.72 12.36
CA ALA A 198 -25.37 -1.89 12.81
C ALA A 198 -25.44 -2.94 13.92
N ILE A 199 -26.46 -2.80 14.78
CA ILE A 199 -26.74 -3.75 15.86
C ILE A 199 -27.89 -4.69 15.48
N ASN A 200 -27.74 -5.98 15.81
CA ASN A 200 -28.84 -6.93 15.73
C ASN A 200 -29.81 -6.68 16.89
N PRO A 201 -31.06 -6.25 16.64
CA PRO A 201 -32.01 -5.91 17.69
C PRO A 201 -32.48 -7.11 18.50
N ASN A 202 -32.25 -8.35 18.03
CA ASN A 202 -32.61 -9.58 18.73
C ASN A 202 -31.48 -10.11 19.64
N ALA A 203 -30.30 -9.47 19.62
CA ALA A 203 -29.17 -9.87 20.43
C ALA A 203 -29.27 -9.26 21.84
N GLU A 204 -29.08 -10.10 22.85
CA GLU A 204 -29.03 -9.76 24.26
C GLU A 204 -27.72 -10.29 24.88
N PRO A 205 -27.30 -9.78 26.06
CA PRO A 205 -26.05 -10.25 26.69
C PRO A 205 -26.01 -11.76 26.96
N ASN A 206 -27.15 -12.41 27.15
CA ASN A 206 -27.32 -13.84 27.38
C ASN A 206 -27.70 -14.64 26.11
N SER A 207 -27.82 -14.00 24.94
CA SER A 207 -28.10 -14.69 23.68
C SER A 207 -27.02 -15.73 23.32
N PRO A 208 -27.33 -16.71 22.45
CA PRO A 208 -26.37 -17.73 22.02
C PRO A 208 -24.99 -17.15 21.64
N PRO A 209 -23.89 -17.82 22.03
CA PRO A 209 -22.53 -17.32 21.79
C PRO A 209 -22.22 -16.99 20.33
N ASP A 210 -22.83 -17.72 19.39
CA ASP A 210 -22.65 -17.61 17.94
C ASP A 210 -23.74 -16.77 17.24
N MET A 211 -24.56 -16.05 18.01
CA MET A 211 -25.48 -15.04 17.46
C MET A 211 -24.72 -13.78 17.02
N VAL A 212 -25.13 -13.19 15.90
CA VAL A 212 -24.64 -11.90 15.42
C VAL A 212 -25.04 -10.80 16.42
N LEU A 213 -24.08 -10.00 16.88
CA LEU A 213 -24.30 -8.85 17.76
C LEU A 213 -24.16 -7.53 16.98
N LEU A 214 -22.98 -7.29 16.38
CA LEU A 214 -22.71 -6.13 15.52
C LEU A 214 -22.21 -6.59 14.15
N PHE A 215 -22.48 -5.81 13.12
CA PHE A 215 -22.07 -6.12 11.76
C PHE A 215 -21.82 -4.85 10.94
N GLU A 216 -21.01 -4.96 9.89
CA GLU A 216 -20.71 -3.84 8.98
C GLU A 216 -21.92 -3.49 8.08
N THR A 217 -22.23 -2.20 7.94
CA THR A 217 -23.26 -1.65 7.07
C THR A 217 -22.69 -0.55 6.17
N ASN A 218 -23.48 -0.02 5.22
CA ASN A 218 -23.06 1.02 4.27
C ASN A 218 -22.74 2.32 5.00
N GLU A 219 -23.76 2.94 5.54
CA GLU A 219 -23.71 4.26 6.16
C GLU A 219 -24.94 4.38 7.05
N GLY A 220 -24.80 5.03 8.19
CA GLY A 220 -25.89 5.48 9.01
C GLY A 220 -25.55 5.51 10.49
N TRP A 221 -26.16 6.46 11.18
CA TRP A 221 -26.11 6.56 12.64
C TRP A 221 -27.23 5.72 13.28
N ASN A 222 -26.92 5.00 14.37
CA ASN A 222 -27.84 4.07 15.04
C ASN A 222 -28.51 3.06 14.09
N GLN A 223 -27.79 2.52 13.12
CA GLN A 223 -28.35 1.47 12.27
C GLN A 223 -28.62 0.21 13.11
N PHE A 224 -29.76 -0.43 12.85
CA PHE A 224 -30.13 -1.69 13.48
C PHE A 224 -31.03 -2.50 12.57
N GLY A 225 -30.89 -3.82 12.61
CA GLY A 225 -31.66 -4.73 11.75
C GLY A 225 -30.98 -6.09 11.62
N GLY A 226 -31.26 -6.76 10.51
CA GLY A 226 -30.74 -8.08 10.19
C GLY A 226 -29.82 -8.09 8.95
N PRO A 227 -29.74 -9.23 8.25
CA PRO A 227 -28.83 -9.43 7.13
C PRO A 227 -29.12 -8.50 5.94
N GLU A 228 -30.31 -7.91 5.85
CA GLU A 228 -30.68 -6.94 4.81
C GLU A 228 -29.88 -5.64 4.86
N LEU A 229 -29.27 -5.31 6.00
CA LEU A 229 -28.43 -4.12 6.17
C LEU A 229 -26.93 -4.41 5.98
N LEU A 230 -26.54 -5.67 5.73
CA LEU A 230 -25.13 -6.01 5.58
C LEU A 230 -24.54 -5.40 4.32
N ASN A 231 -23.38 -4.77 4.49
CA ASN A 231 -22.63 -4.23 3.37
C ASN A 231 -21.40 -5.07 3.04
N THR A 232 -21.28 -5.45 1.78
CA THR A 232 -20.11 -6.19 1.24
C THR A 232 -19.20 -5.32 0.39
N GLU A 233 -19.56 -4.04 0.21
CA GLU A 233 -18.86 -3.05 -0.62
C GLU A 233 -17.69 -2.39 0.11
N ASN A 234 -17.79 -2.20 1.43
CA ASN A 234 -16.76 -1.56 2.26
C ASN A 234 -15.39 -2.25 2.16
N HIS A 235 -15.37 -3.54 1.83
CA HIS A 235 -14.15 -4.32 1.70
C HIS A 235 -14.15 -5.20 0.45
N LYS A 236 -14.21 -4.57 -0.72
CA LYS A 236 -14.07 -5.28 -1.99
C LYS A 236 -12.62 -5.52 -2.38
N THR A 237 -12.30 -6.80 -2.60
CA THR A 237 -11.16 -7.17 -3.44
C THR A 237 -11.59 -7.19 -4.91
N HIS A 238 -10.63 -7.31 -5.82
CA HIS A 238 -10.92 -7.50 -7.25
C HIS A 238 -11.66 -8.82 -7.57
N ILE A 239 -11.78 -9.73 -6.59
CA ILE A 239 -12.37 -11.07 -6.78
C ILE A 239 -13.71 -11.18 -6.05
N ARG A 240 -13.78 -10.80 -4.77
CA ARG A 240 -14.96 -10.94 -3.89
C ARG A 240 -15.03 -9.83 -2.84
N GLY A 241 -16.25 -9.49 -2.43
CA GLY A 241 -16.51 -8.71 -1.22
C GLY A 241 -16.46 -9.59 0.02
N TYR A 242 -16.13 -8.99 1.16
CA TYR A 242 -16.26 -9.60 2.47
C TYR A 242 -16.81 -8.58 3.46
N PHE A 243 -17.24 -9.06 4.61
CA PHE A 243 -17.74 -8.22 5.71
C PHE A 243 -17.29 -8.78 7.06
N GLN A 244 -17.35 -7.93 8.08
CA GLN A 244 -17.01 -8.29 9.46
C GLN A 244 -18.25 -8.42 10.32
N ILE A 245 -18.27 -9.49 11.11
CA ILE A 245 -19.29 -9.79 12.10
C ILE A 245 -18.65 -9.89 13.46
N LEU A 246 -19.22 -9.20 14.43
CA LEU A 246 -19.00 -9.46 15.86
C LEU A 246 -20.09 -10.39 16.37
N PHE A 247 -19.69 -11.54 16.89
CA PHE A 247 -20.59 -12.47 17.56
C PHE A 247 -20.77 -12.12 19.04
N ASN A 248 -21.85 -12.59 19.66
CA ASN A 248 -22.16 -12.29 21.06
C ASN A 248 -21.07 -12.78 22.03
N ASN A 249 -20.34 -13.84 21.69
CA ASN A 249 -19.16 -14.29 22.45
C ASN A 249 -17.92 -13.38 22.35
N GLY A 250 -17.99 -12.28 21.59
CA GLY A 250 -16.90 -11.33 21.40
C GLY A 250 -15.92 -11.69 20.28
N ARG A 251 -16.10 -12.81 19.58
CA ARG A 251 -15.27 -13.13 18.40
C ARG A 251 -15.69 -12.26 17.23
N VAL A 252 -14.71 -11.64 16.58
CA VAL A 252 -14.89 -10.99 15.28
C VAL A 252 -14.45 -11.95 14.18
N ARG A 253 -15.28 -12.17 13.17
CA ARG A 253 -14.92 -12.97 11.98
C ARG A 253 -15.08 -12.16 10.71
N PHE A 254 -14.19 -12.46 9.77
CA PHE A 254 -14.34 -12.10 8.37
C PHE A 254 -15.11 -13.21 7.69
N LEU A 255 -16.17 -12.85 6.97
CA LEU A 255 -17.01 -13.79 6.25
C LEU A 255 -17.16 -13.32 4.81
N TRP A 256 -17.28 -14.30 3.93
CA TRP A 256 -17.58 -14.08 2.52
C TRP A 256 -19.10 -13.96 2.32
N THR A 257 -19.52 -13.31 1.24
CA THR A 257 -20.93 -13.10 0.90
C THR A 257 -21.75 -14.39 0.83
N ASP A 258 -21.13 -15.51 0.43
CA ASP A 258 -21.75 -16.84 0.36
C ASP A 258 -21.98 -17.48 1.74
N GLN A 259 -21.33 -17.00 2.79
CA GLN A 259 -21.51 -17.49 4.17
C GLN A 259 -22.61 -16.76 4.94
N LEU A 260 -23.28 -15.80 4.31
CA LEU A 260 -24.33 -14.99 4.93
C LEU A 260 -25.48 -15.84 5.50
N SER A 261 -25.87 -16.90 4.79
CA SER A 261 -26.95 -17.80 5.20
C SER A 261 -26.60 -18.67 6.42
N GLU A 262 -25.33 -18.76 6.81
CA GLU A 262 -24.88 -19.54 7.96
C GLU A 262 -25.02 -18.76 9.28
N LEU A 263 -25.35 -17.46 9.22
CA LEU A 263 -25.37 -16.59 10.38
C LEU A 263 -26.67 -16.69 11.18
N LYS A 264 -26.54 -16.73 12.51
CA LYS A 264 -27.67 -16.73 13.44
C LYS A 264 -28.04 -15.32 13.86
N TRP A 265 -29.24 -14.89 13.46
CA TRP A 265 -29.77 -13.55 13.74
C TRP A 265 -30.82 -13.51 14.85
N LYS A 266 -31.45 -14.64 15.15
CA LYS A 266 -32.49 -14.78 16.18
C LYS A 266 -32.26 -16.06 16.98
N VAL A 267 -32.81 -16.13 18.19
CA VAL A 267 -32.83 -17.37 18.95
C VAL A 267 -33.83 -18.29 18.25
N GLU A 268 -33.42 -19.51 17.91
CA GLU A 268 -34.36 -20.50 17.41
C GLU A 268 -35.34 -20.81 18.56
N GLU A 269 -36.61 -20.49 18.37
CA GLU A 269 -37.66 -20.97 19.26
C GLU A 269 -37.74 -22.48 19.04
N ASN A 270 -37.39 -23.27 20.05
CA ASN A 270 -37.62 -24.71 20.01
C ASN A 270 -39.14 -24.92 19.92
N GLU A 271 -39.64 -25.24 18.72
CA GLU A 271 -41.00 -25.74 18.52
C GLU A 271 -41.24 -27.08 19.23
#